data_AF-A0A0V0W183-F1
#
_entry.id   AF-A0A0V0W183-F1
#
_cell.length_a   1.000
_cell.length_b   1.000
_cell.length_c   1.000
_cell.angle_alpha   90.00
_cell.angle_beta   90.00
_cell.angle_gamma   90.00
#
_symmetry.space_group_name_H-M   'P 1'
#
loop_
_entity.id
_entity.type
_entity.pdbx_description
1 polymer ?
#
loop_
_entity_poly.entity_id
_entity_poly.type
_entity_poly.pdbx_seq_one_letter_code
_entity_poly.pdbx_strand_id
1 'polypeptide(L)'
;MKDCVKSALKSLSDVDNFLSETELTLISDIVNALEPVAVCVNALGRKDCSLATAETVLEFLLRNLKEQRSDIAKTLFNAMKNRIE
;
A
#
# COMPACT_ATOMS: atom_id res chain seq x y z
N MET A 1 9.35 -0.73 -45.95
CA MET A 1 8.00 -0.68 -45.32
C MET A 1 7.80 -1.78 -44.29
N LYS A 2 8.15 -3.04 -44.58
CA LYS A 2 8.05 -4.16 -43.62
C LYS A 2 8.93 -3.97 -42.36
N ASP A 3 10.12 -3.40 -42.52
CA ASP A 3 11.05 -3.15 -41.39
C ASP A 3 10.61 -2.01 -40.49
N CYS A 4 10.03 -0.95 -41.05
CA CYS A 4 9.47 0.19 -40.30
C CYS A 4 8.29 -0.23 -39.43
N VAL A 5 7.44 -1.13 -39.93
CA VAL A 5 6.31 -1.70 -39.18
C VAL A 5 6.83 -2.62 -38.07
N LYS A 6 7.87 -3.42 -38.36
CA LYS A 6 8.49 -4.31 -37.39
C LYS A 6 9.20 -3.55 -36.26
N SER A 7 9.87 -2.44 -36.56
CA SER A 7 10.50 -1.58 -35.55
C SER A 7 9.45 -0.90 -34.68
N ALA A 8 8.38 -0.36 -35.28
CA ALA A 8 7.29 0.26 -34.54
C ALA A 8 6.57 -0.73 -33.60
N LEU A 9 6.33 -1.97 -34.06
CA LEU A 9 5.77 -3.04 -33.21
C LEU A 9 6.71 -3.42 -32.06
N LYS A 10 8.02 -3.41 -32.28
CA LYS A 10 9.02 -3.68 -31.23
C LYS A 10 9.08 -2.55 -30.20
N SER A 11 9.00 -1.30 -30.66
CA SER A 11 8.91 -0.13 -29.78
C SER A 11 7.60 -0.09 -28.98
N LEU A 12 6.52 -0.67 -29.51
CA LEU A 12 5.27 -0.88 -28.78
C LEU A 12 5.38 -2.04 -27.77
N SER A 13 6.12 -3.12 -28.08
CA SER A 13 6.37 -4.21 -27.11
C SER A 13 7.32 -3.80 -25.98
N ASP A 14 8.19 -2.81 -26.20
CA ASP A 14 9.01 -2.22 -25.14
C ASP A 14 8.16 -1.42 -24.12
N VAL A 15 6.89 -1.12 -24.44
CA VAL A 15 5.92 -0.49 -23.52
C VAL A 15 5.36 -1.49 -22.51
N ASP A 16 5.42 -2.80 -22.79
CA ASP A 16 4.98 -3.85 -21.85
C ASP A 16 5.84 -3.91 -20.57
N ASN A 17 6.89 -3.09 -20.46
CA ASN A 17 7.83 -3.08 -19.34
C ASN A 17 7.99 -1.70 -18.69
N PHE A 18 6.91 -0.91 -18.57
CA PHE A 18 6.95 0.40 -17.91
C PHE A 18 7.28 0.30 -16.41
N LEU A 19 6.95 -0.83 -15.79
CA LEU A 19 7.29 -1.20 -14.43
C LEU A 19 7.67 -2.67 -14.40
N SER A 20 8.81 -2.99 -13.79
CA SER A 20 9.23 -4.36 -13.51
C SER A 20 8.26 -5.07 -12.56
N GLU A 21 8.24 -6.41 -12.57
CA GLU A 21 7.47 -7.21 -11.60
C GLU A 21 7.80 -6.85 -10.15
N THR A 22 9.06 -6.49 -9.87
CA THR A 22 9.51 -6.02 -8.56
C THR A 22 8.84 -4.70 -8.17
N GLU A 23 8.76 -3.75 -9.09
CA GLU A 23 8.10 -2.46 -8.85
C GLU A 23 6.58 -2.64 -8.68
N LEU A 24 5.96 -3.52 -9.46
CA LEU A 24 4.55 -3.87 -9.30
C LEU A 24 4.28 -4.53 -7.94
N THR A 25 5.17 -5.41 -7.49
CA THR A 25 5.09 -6.04 -6.16
C THR A 25 5.22 -5.00 -5.05
N LEU A 26 6.17 -4.08 -5.18
CA LEU A 26 6.35 -2.99 -4.23
C LEU A 26 5.12 -2.08 -4.16
N ILE A 27 4.52 -1.72 -5.30
CA ILE A 27 3.28 -0.94 -5.35
C ILE A 27 2.14 -1.69 -4.68
N SER A 28 1.99 -2.99 -4.94
CA SER A 28 0.99 -3.84 -4.29
C SER A 28 1.19 -3.86 -2.77
N ASP A 29 2.42 -4.03 -2.30
CA ASP A 29 2.76 -4.00 -0.87
C ASP A 29 2.44 -2.64 -0.23
N ILE A 30 2.71 -1.52 -0.93
CA ILE A 30 2.34 -0.17 -0.48
C ILE A 30 0.82 -0.05 -0.36
N VAL A 31 0.06 -0.44 -1.38
CA VAL A 31 -1.40 -0.34 -1.40
C VAL A 31 -2.00 -1.17 -0.27
N ASN A 32 -1.54 -2.41 -0.10
CA ASN A 32 -2.01 -3.30 0.97
C ASN A 32 -1.71 -2.74 2.37
N ALA A 33 -0.55 -2.11 2.56
CA ALA A 33 -0.20 -1.49 3.85
C ALA A 33 -1.04 -0.23 4.14
N LEU A 34 -1.43 0.53 3.11
CA LEU A 34 -2.19 1.77 3.25
C LEU A 34 -3.70 1.56 3.36
N GLU A 35 -4.24 0.44 2.87
CA GLU A 35 -5.66 0.11 2.98
C GLU A 35 -6.21 0.16 4.43
N PRO A 36 -5.62 -0.53 5.42
CA PRO A 36 -6.08 -0.44 6.80
C PRO A 36 -5.87 0.96 7.39
N VAL A 37 -4.86 1.71 6.94
CA VAL A 37 -4.62 3.10 7.37
C VAL A 37 -5.78 3.99 6.94
N ALA A 38 -6.26 3.85 5.69
CA ALA A 38 -7.38 4.63 5.18
C ALA A 38 -8.67 4.36 5.98
N VAL A 39 -8.95 3.09 6.30
CA VAL A 39 -10.07 2.71 7.17
C VAL A 39 -9.98 3.40 8.52
N CYS A 40 -8.78 3.42 9.12
CA CYS A 40 -8.58 4.02 10.43
C CYS A 40 -8.72 5.53 10.41
N VAL A 41 -8.11 6.22 9.43
CA VAL A 41 -8.24 7.67 9.27
C VAL A 41 -9.70 8.06 9.07
N ASN A 42 -10.45 7.30 8.27
CA ASN A 42 -11.87 7.56 8.06
C ASN A 42 -12.69 7.37 9.33
N ALA A 43 -12.41 6.35 10.14
CA ALA A 43 -13.13 6.12 11.39
C ALA A 43 -12.79 7.16 12.47
N LEU A 44 -11.52 7.53 12.59
CA LEU A 44 -11.03 8.54 13.55
C LEU A 44 -11.45 9.96 13.16
N GLY A 45 -11.55 10.25 11.86
CA GLY A 45 -11.97 11.55 11.36
C GLY A 45 -13.45 11.86 11.53
N ARG A 46 -14.26 10.90 12.00
CA ARG A 46 -15.70 11.13 12.22
C ARG A 46 -15.92 12.02 13.44
N LYS A 47 -16.84 12.97 13.33
CA LYS A 47 -17.20 13.91 14.41
C LYS A 47 -17.70 13.20 15.68
N ASP A 48 -18.28 12.00 15.52
CA ASP A 48 -18.83 11.15 16.58
C ASP A 48 -17.84 10.08 17.07
N CYS A 49 -16.56 10.15 16.70
CA CYS A 49 -15.57 9.18 17.14
C CYS A 49 -15.39 9.22 18.67
N SER A 50 -15.74 8.13 19.34
CA SER A 50 -15.52 7.97 20.77
C SER A 50 -14.09 7.48 21.05
N LEU A 51 -13.60 7.69 22.28
CA LEU A 51 -12.29 7.19 22.69
C LEU A 51 -12.19 5.65 22.55
N ALA A 52 -13.25 4.93 22.92
CA ALA A 52 -13.31 3.47 22.79
C ALA A 52 -13.25 3.02 21.32
N THR A 53 -13.92 3.77 20.43
CA THR A 53 -13.83 3.55 18.98
C THR A 53 -12.41 3.80 18.48
N ALA A 54 -11.77 4.89 18.93
CA ALA A 54 -10.41 5.21 18.52
C ALA A 54 -9.41 4.13 18.94
N GLU A 55 -9.50 3.64 20.17
CA GLU A 55 -8.66 2.54 20.67
C GLU A 55 -8.84 1.26 19.85
N THR A 56 -10.09 0.85 19.62
CA THR A 56 -10.42 -0.34 18.81
C THR A 56 -9.88 -0.23 17.38
N VAL A 57 -9.98 0.96 16.78
CA VAL A 57 -9.51 1.21 15.41
C VAL A 57 -7.98 1.18 15.34
N LEU A 58 -7.28 1.71 16.35
CA LEU A 58 -5.82 1.63 16.43
C LEU A 58 -5.34 0.20 16.65
N GLU A 59 -6.00 -0.59 17.49
CA GLU A 59 -5.71 -2.02 17.65
C GLU A 59 -5.93 -2.79 16.34
N PHE A 60 -7.02 -2.50 15.63
CA PHE A 60 -7.29 -3.05 14.31
C PHE A 60 -6.16 -2.73 13.32
N LEU A 61 -5.69 -1.48 13.29
CA LEU A 61 -4.58 -1.07 12.42
C LEU A 61 -3.31 -1.87 12.71
N LEU A 62 -2.89 -1.89 13.97
CA LEU A 62 -1.67 -2.55 14.40
C LEU A 62 -1.72 -4.05 14.12
N ARG A 63 -2.88 -4.68 14.34
CA ARG A 63 -3.08 -6.09 14.01
C ARG A 63 -2.95 -6.36 12.52
N ASN A 64 -3.61 -5.57 11.66
CA ASN A 64 -3.54 -5.75 10.20
C ASN A 64 -2.11 -5.58 9.69
N LEU A 65 -1.41 -4.53 10.11
CA LEU A 65 -0.02 -4.28 9.68
C LEU A 65 0.93 -5.39 10.15
N LYS A 66 0.70 -5.97 11.34
CA LYS A 66 1.50 -7.08 11.88
C LYS A 66 1.29 -8.39 11.11
N GLU A 67 0.09 -8.62 10.59
CA GLU A 67 -0.24 -9.83 9.81
C GLU A 67 0.35 -9.77 8.38
N GLN A 68 0.65 -8.57 7.86
CA GLN A 68 1.30 -8.39 6.57
C GLN A 68 2.80 -8.72 6.61
N ARG A 69 3.28 -9.37 5.55
CA ARG A 69 4.69 -9.82 5.45
C ARG A 69 5.64 -8.77 4.87
N SER A 70 5.10 -7.75 4.19
CA SER A 70 5.90 -6.75 3.48
C SER A 70 6.71 -5.90 4.43
N ASP A 71 7.89 -5.45 3.98
CA ASP A 71 8.78 -4.65 4.83
C ASP A 71 8.24 -3.25 5.08
N ILE A 72 7.42 -2.71 4.17
CA ILE A 72 6.72 -1.45 4.38
C ILE A 72 5.66 -1.56 5.49
N ALA A 73 4.92 -2.67 5.55
CA ALA A 73 3.94 -2.89 6.61
C ALA A 73 4.62 -3.01 7.99
N LYS A 74 5.76 -3.71 8.07
CA LYS A 74 6.57 -3.79 9.31
C LYS A 74 7.11 -2.43 9.72
N THR A 75 7.61 -1.66 8.77
CA THR A 75 8.13 -0.31 9.03
C THR A 75 7.02 0.59 9.56
N LEU A 76 5.84 0.54 8.94
CA LEU A 76 4.68 1.31 9.36
C LEU A 76 4.16 0.85 10.72
N PHE A 77 4.09 -0.46 10.98
CA PHE A 77 3.73 -1.01 12.29
C PHE A 77 4.62 -0.46 13.40
N ASN A 78 5.94 -0.53 13.22
CA ASN A 78 6.90 -0.03 14.21
C ASN A 78 6.75 1.49 14.41
N ALA A 79 6.59 2.25 13.31
CA ALA A 79 6.41 3.69 13.38
C ALA A 79 5.12 4.08 14.13
N MET A 80 4.02 3.35 13.91
CA MET A 80 2.76 3.58 14.61
C MET A 80 2.85 3.18 16.08
N LYS A 81 3.43 2.02 16.37
CA LYS A 81 3.62 1.53 17.75
C LYS A 81 4.44 2.50 18.60
N ASN A 82 5.58 2.98 18.07
CA ASN A 82 6.45 3.95 18.75
C ASN A 82 5.83 5.34 18.96
N ARG A 83 4.70 5.65 18.32
CA ARG A 83 3.97 6.91 18.53
C ARG A 83 2.88 6.78 19.59
N ILE A 84 2.45 5.55 19.87
CA ILE A 84 1.40 5.23 20.85
C ILE A 84 2.03 4.95 22.22
N GLU A 85 3.19 4.28 22.23
CA GLU A 85 4.05 4.04 23.42
C GLU A 85 4.93 5.25 23.73
#